data_AF-X1UQK2-F1
#
_entry.id   AF-X1UQK2-F1
#
_cell.length_a   1.000
_cell.length_b   1.000
_cell.length_c   1.000
_cell.angle_alpha   90.00
_cell.angle_beta   90.00
_cell.angle_gamma   90.00
#
_symmetry.space_group_name_H-M   'P 1'
#
loop_
_entity.id
_entity.type
_entity.pdbx_description
1 polymer ?
#
loop_
_entity_poly.entity_id
_entity_poly.type
_entity_poly.pdbx_seq_one_letter_code
_entity_poly.pdbx_strand_id
1 'polypeptide(L)'
;SFRPIVINAESTIEVVGIRVNEGTTVSIDGQVSLRLSIDDVVRVERENCDFLIVNNPLRSQWDTLATKLSWAEKPKYKKGHTT
;
A
#
# COMPACT_ATOMS: atom_id res chain seq x y z
N SER A 1 -10.78 -0.31 -18.05
CA SER A 1 -10.56 -1.27 -16.95
C SER A 1 -9.45 -0.71 -16.07
N PHE A 2 -9.56 -0.83 -14.75
CA PHE A 2 -8.49 -0.47 -13.82
C PHE A 2 -8.17 -1.72 -13.02
N ARG A 3 -7.20 -2.51 -13.49
CA ARG A 3 -6.78 -3.75 -12.83
C ARG A 3 -5.41 -3.53 -12.21
N PRO A 4 -5.13 -4.08 -11.02
CA PRO A 4 -3.78 -4.08 -10.46
C PRO A 4 -2.79 -4.74 -11.44
N ILE A 5 -1.61 -4.17 -11.55
CA ILE A 5 -0.51 -4.68 -12.37
C ILE A 5 0.67 -4.92 -11.44
N VAL A 6 1.30 -6.09 -11.58
CA VAL A 6 2.54 -6.43 -10.88
C VAL A 6 3.67 -6.40 -11.89
N ILE A 7 4.73 -5.65 -11.59
CA ILE A 7 5.91 -5.49 -12.46
C ILE A 7 7.19 -5.87 -11.70
N ASN A 8 8.31 -5.98 -12.42
CA ASN A 8 9.61 -6.23 -11.82
C ASN A 8 10.07 -5.01 -11.00
N ALA A 9 10.67 -5.23 -9.84
CA ALA A 9 11.14 -4.16 -8.95
C ALA A 9 12.25 -3.29 -9.58
N GLU A 10 13.04 -3.84 -10.50
CA GLU A 10 14.09 -3.11 -11.22
C GLU A 10 13.54 -2.25 -12.37
N SER A 11 12.22 -2.27 -12.61
CA SER A 11 11.58 -1.40 -13.60
C SER A 11 11.32 -0.01 -13.02
N THR A 12 11.64 1.03 -13.79
CA THR A 12 11.23 2.40 -13.49
C THR A 12 9.79 2.63 -13.95
N ILE A 13 8.97 3.23 -13.09
CA ILE A 13 7.63 3.74 -13.43
C ILE A 13 7.69 5.26 -13.50
N GLU A 14 7.15 5.83 -14.57
CA GLU A 14 6.95 7.27 -14.68
C GLU A 14 5.45 7.57 -14.84
N VAL A 15 4.95 8.45 -13.96
CA VAL A 15 3.57 8.92 -14.00
C VAL A 15 3.58 10.41 -14.30
N VAL A 16 2.93 10.78 -15.40
CA VAL A 16 2.78 12.17 -15.85
C VAL A 16 1.32 12.56 -15.78
N GLY A 17 1.04 13.71 -15.18
CA GLY A 17 -0.30 14.26 -15.10
C GLY A 17 -0.73 14.90 -16.41
N ILE A 18 -1.68 14.32 -17.14
CA ILE A 18 -2.29 14.99 -18.32
C ILE A 18 -3.18 16.17 -17.88
N ARG A 19 -3.78 16.06 -16.70
CA ARG A 19 -4.52 17.13 -16.04
C ARG A 19 -4.26 17.05 -14.55
N VAL A 20 -3.88 18.17 -13.95
CA VAL A 20 -3.55 18.28 -12.53
C VAL A 20 -4.44 19.38 -11.94
N ASN A 21 -5.26 19.02 -10.95
CA ASN A 21 -6.15 19.97 -10.27
C ASN A 21 -5.48 20.53 -9.02
N GLU A 22 -5.97 21.66 -8.52
CA GLU A 22 -5.54 22.16 -7.22
C GLU A 22 -5.73 21.09 -6.13
N GLY A 23 -4.69 20.88 -5.31
CA GLY A 23 -4.67 19.85 -4.28
C GLY A 23 -4.23 18.47 -4.74
N THR A 24 -3.95 18.26 -6.03
CA THR A 24 -3.32 17.01 -6.49
C THR A 24 -1.95 16.89 -5.85
N THR A 25 -1.70 15.76 -5.19
CA THR A 25 -0.48 15.53 -4.42
C THR A 25 0.04 14.12 -4.61
N VAL A 26 1.35 13.97 -4.48
CA VAL A 26 2.01 12.69 -4.25
C VAL A 26 2.12 12.50 -2.74
N SER A 27 1.72 11.33 -2.26
CA SER A 27 1.80 10.96 -0.84
C SER A 27 2.73 9.77 -0.66
N ILE A 28 3.75 9.93 0.19
CA ILE A 28 4.76 8.91 0.50
C ILE A 28 4.49 8.43 1.93
N ASP A 29 4.16 7.14 2.07
CA ASP A 29 3.78 6.47 3.33
C ASP A 29 2.69 7.18 4.16
N GLY A 30 1.91 8.06 3.54
CA GLY A 30 0.91 8.88 4.23
C GLY A 30 1.48 9.93 5.19
N GLN A 31 2.80 10.13 5.22
CA GLN A 31 3.47 11.08 6.12
C GLN A 31 3.99 12.32 5.38
N VAL A 32 4.52 12.13 4.17
CA VAL A 32 5.06 13.21 3.34
C VAL A 32 4.11 13.44 2.17
N SER A 33 3.72 14.71 1.96
CA SER A 33 2.86 15.11 0.85
C SER A 33 3.54 16.22 0.05
N LEU A 34 3.60 16.03 -1.27
CA LEU A 34 4.18 16.97 -2.22
C LEU A 34 3.10 17.38 -3.22
N ARG A 35 2.97 18.68 -3.48
CA ARG A 35 2.06 19.18 -4.53
C ARG A 35 2.58 18.74 -5.90
N LEU A 36 1.69 18.23 -6.74
CA LEU A 36 1.99 17.88 -8.12
C LEU A 36 1.56 19.03 -9.05
N SER A 37 2.36 19.32 -10.07
CA SER A 37 2.11 20.30 -11.13
C SER A 37 2.01 19.63 -12.50
N ILE A 38 1.51 20.35 -13.52
CA ILE A 38 1.16 19.81 -14.85
C ILE A 38 2.34 19.29 -15.66
N ASP A 39 3.57 19.65 -15.31
CA ASP A 39 4.80 19.24 -16.00
C ASP A 39 5.70 18.33 -15.14
N ASP A 40 5.25 17.97 -13.94
CA ASP A 40 6.00 17.09 -13.06
C ASP A 40 5.93 15.63 -13.55
N VAL A 41 7.06 14.93 -13.44
CA VAL A 41 7.14 13.49 -13.65
C VAL A 41 7.37 12.81 -12.31
N VAL A 42 6.41 11.99 -11.87
CA VAL A 42 6.58 11.16 -10.69
C VAL A 42 7.30 9.88 -11.12
N ARG A 43 8.59 9.81 -10.81
CA ARG A 43 9.43 8.65 -11.10
C ARG A 43 9.54 7.77 -9.86
N VAL A 44 9.20 6.49 -10.01
CA VAL A 44 9.32 5.47 -8.96
C VAL A 44 10.29 4.41 -9.45
N GLU A 45 11.35 4.18 -8.69
CA GLU A 45 12.36 3.16 -8.94
C GLU A 45 12.79 2.51 -7.63
N ARG A 46 13.41 1.33 -7.72
CA ARG A 46 13.94 0.66 -6.55
C ARG A 46 15.16 1.42 -6.03
N GLU A 47 15.10 1.79 -4.75
CA GLU A 47 16.23 2.40 -4.05
C GLU A 47 17.34 1.37 -3.79
N ASN A 48 18.60 1.81 -3.82
CA ASN A 48 19.76 0.92 -3.63
C ASN A 48 20.00 0.51 -2.17
N CYS A 49 19.25 1.07 -1.23
CA CYS A 49 19.28 0.69 0.17
C CYS A 49 18.05 -0.13 0.56
N ASP A 50 18.28 -1.15 1.40
CA ASP A 50 17.21 -1.95 1.95
C ASP A 50 16.77 -1.43 3.33
N PHE A 51 15.46 -1.49 3.60
CA PHE A 51 14.94 -1.31 4.94
C PHE A 51 15.06 -2.61 5.74
N LEU A 52 15.99 -2.65 6.69
CA LEU A 52 16.28 -3.86 7.46
C LEU A 52 15.24 -4.07 8.58
N ILE A 53 14.56 -5.21 8.54
CA ILE A 53 13.56 -5.60 9.53
C ILE A 53 14.07 -6.80 10.34
N VAL A 54 14.07 -6.67 11.67
CA VAL A 54 14.28 -7.80 12.57
C VAL A 54 12.96 -8.55 12.73
N ASN A 55 12.91 -9.79 12.27
CA ASN A 55 11.72 -10.62 12.36
C ASN A 55 11.68 -11.38 13.70
N ASN A 56 10.48 -11.49 14.28
CA ASN A 56 10.27 -12.38 15.42
C ASN A 56 10.24 -13.84 14.93
N PRO A 57 11.17 -14.71 15.36
CA PRO A 57 11.22 -16.10 14.89
C PRO A 57 9.98 -16.93 15.26
N LEU A 58 9.20 -16.49 16.26
CA LEU A 58 7.99 -17.19 16.71
C LEU A 58 6.75 -16.84 15.91
N ARG A 59 6.83 -15.89 14.96
CA ARG A 59 5.67 -15.42 14.20
C ARG A 59 6.02 -15.25 12.74
N SER A 60 5.33 -15.99 11.88
CA SER A 60 5.49 -15.83 10.45
C SER A 60 4.73 -14.60 9.93
N GLN A 61 5.08 -14.18 8.71
CA GLN A 61 4.33 -13.15 7.99
C GLN A 61 2.89 -13.61 7.70
N TRP A 62 2.67 -14.90 7.47
CA TRP A 62 1.34 -15.50 7.27
C TRP A 62 0.47 -15.41 8.54
N ASP A 63 1.03 -15.70 9.71
CA ASP A 63 0.31 -15.56 10.98
C ASP A 63 -0.14 -14.10 11.21
N THR A 64 0.73 -13.16 10.85
CA THR A 64 0.44 -11.73 10.92
C THR A 64 -0.69 -11.35 9.97
N LEU A 65 -0.64 -11.82 8.73
CA LEU A 65 -1.65 -11.54 7.71
C LEU A 65 -3.03 -12.11 8.11
N ALA A 66 -3.07 -13.39 8.47
CA ALA A 66 -4.31 -14.09 8.85
C ALA A 66 -4.98 -13.42 10.05
N THR A 67 -4.19 -13.09 11.08
CA THR A 67 -4.71 -12.42 12.28
C THR A 67 -5.23 -11.01 11.99
N LYS A 68 -4.49 -10.21 11.22
CA LYS A 68 -4.85 -8.80 10.95
C LYS A 68 -6.09 -8.67 10.06
N LEU A 69 -6.26 -9.58 9.11
CA LEU A 69 -7.39 -9.56 8.19
C LEU A 69 -8.58 -10.41 8.66
N SER A 70 -8.48 -11.05 9.83
CA SER A 70 -9.45 -12.07 10.29
C SER A 70 -9.69 -13.14 9.23
N TRP A 71 -8.66 -13.49 8.47
CA TRP A 71 -8.80 -14.38 7.33
C TRP A 71 -9.09 -15.80 7.83
N ALA A 72 -10.20 -16.38 7.36
CA ALA A 72 -10.72 -17.69 7.77
C ALA A 72 -11.17 -17.76 9.25
N GLU A 73 -11.38 -16.63 9.93
CA GLU A 73 -11.99 -16.60 11.25
C GLU A 73 -13.47 -17.01 11.18
N LYS A 74 -13.98 -17.70 12.20
CA LYS A 74 -15.41 -18.04 12.28
C LYS A 74 -16.26 -16.76 12.35
N PRO A 75 -17.35 -16.66 11.59
CA PRO A 75 -18.23 -15.50 11.64
C PRO A 75 -18.76 -15.29 13.06
N LYS A 76 -18.62 -14.07 13.58
CA LYS A 76 -19.09 -13.67 14.90
C LYS A 76 -20.58 -13.36 14.83
N TYR A 77 -21.43 -14.38 15.01
CA TYR A 77 -22.87 -14.17 15.17
C TYR A 77 -23.13 -13.48 16.51
N LYS A 78 -23.74 -12.28 16.48
CA LYS A 78 -24.32 -11.69 17.69
C LYS A 78 -25.47 -12.60 18.13
N LYS A 79 -25.38 -13.21 19.31
CA LYS A 79 -26.54 -13.87 19.92
C LYS A 79 -27.64 -12.82 20.06
N GLY A 80 -28.74 -12.99 19.33
CA GLY A 80 -29.93 -12.18 19.53
C GLY A 80 -30.35 -12.30 21.00
N HIS A 81 -30.67 -11.16 21.62
CA HIS A 81 -31.38 -11.14 22.89
C HIS A 81 -32.74 -11.81 22.65
N THR A 82 -32.88 -13.07 23.04
CA THR A 82 -34.21 -13.66 23.26
C THR A 82 -34.62 -13.27 24.68
N THR A 83 -35.47 -12.25 24.76
CA THR A 83 -36.26 -11.92 25.94
C THR A 83 -37.30 -13.01 26.18
#